data_AF-A0A6F9EFD5-F1
#
_entry.id   AF-A0A6F9EFD5-F1
#
_cell.length_a   1.000
_cell.length_b   1.000
_cell.length_c   1.000
_cell.angle_alpha   90.00
_cell.angle_beta   90.00
_cell.angle_gamma   90.00
#
_symmetry.space_group_name_H-M   'P 1'
#
loop_
_entity.id
_entity.type
_entity.pdbx_description
1 polymer ?
#
loop_
_entity_poly.entity_id
_entity_poly.type
_entity_poly.pdbx_seq_one_letter_code
_entity_poly.pdbx_strand_id
1 'polypeptide(L)'
;MTDYMTVLEMLSALERGTMTREELATRVWERLDVLEPKVQAFLYVDPEAADRIADPPGSGPLSGIPVGVKDMIDVAGSRRPGVPAPITGCRPRTPHAWPSFGKPGR
;
A
#
# COMPACT_ATOMS: atom_id res chain seq x y z
N MET A 1 -13.52 12.79 -17.15
CA MET A 1 -14.02 11.40 -17.23
C MET A 1 -13.18 10.60 -16.25
N THR A 2 -13.77 10.05 -15.19
CA THR A 2 -13.00 9.35 -14.16
C THR A 2 -12.78 7.91 -14.62
N ASP A 3 -11.65 7.65 -15.24
CA ASP A 3 -11.28 6.29 -15.66
C ASP A 3 -10.81 5.52 -14.43
N TYR A 4 -11.70 4.69 -13.90
CA TYR A 4 -11.37 3.73 -12.85
C TYR A 4 -10.93 2.44 -13.50
N MET A 5 -9.74 1.97 -13.14
CA MET A 5 -9.26 0.64 -13.52
C MET A 5 -9.37 -0.31 -12.33
N THR A 6 -9.67 -1.56 -12.62
CA THR A 6 -9.51 -2.68 -11.71
C THR A 6 -8.03 -3.06 -11.59
N VAL A 7 -7.69 -3.81 -10.55
CA VAL A 7 -6.33 -4.33 -10.35
C VAL A 7 -5.89 -5.20 -11.54
N LEU A 8 -6.80 -5.99 -12.11
CA LEU A 8 -6.50 -6.86 -13.26
C LEU A 8 -6.21 -6.06 -14.53
N GLU A 9 -6.94 -4.96 -14.76
CA GLU A 9 -6.67 -4.07 -15.89
C GLU A 9 -5.33 -3.36 -15.74
N MET A 10 -5.01 -2.89 -14.54
CA MET A 10 -3.69 -2.31 -14.25
C MET A 10 -2.57 -3.32 -14.48
N LEU A 11 -2.70 -4.54 -13.95
CA LEU A 11 -1.72 -5.61 -14.16
C LEU A 11 -1.52 -5.91 -15.65
N SER A 12 -2.62 -6.09 -16.40
CA SER A 12 -2.53 -6.37 -17.83
C SER A 12 -1.90 -5.21 -18.60
N ALA A 13 -2.17 -3.96 -18.23
CA ALA A 13 -1.58 -2.80 -18.86
C ALA A 13 -0.07 -2.70 -18.61
N LEU A 14 0.38 -3.02 -17.39
CA LEU A 14 1.80 -3.10 -17.03
C LEU A 14 2.50 -4.25 -17.76
N GLU A 15 1.90 -5.44 -17.82
CA GLU A 15 2.45 -6.61 -18.51
C GLU A 15 2.58 -6.40 -20.02
N ARG A 16 1.59 -5.73 -20.63
CA ARG A 16 1.60 -5.40 -22.07
C ARG A 16 2.47 -4.19 -22.40
N GLY A 17 2.95 -3.46 -21.40
CA GLY A 17 3.69 -2.21 -21.59
C GLY A 17 2.86 -1.07 -22.20
N THR A 18 1.53 -1.17 -22.15
CA THR A 18 0.63 -0.09 -22.61
C THR A 18 0.52 1.04 -21.60
N MET A 19 0.99 0.81 -20.38
CA MET A 19 1.14 1.81 -19.34
C MET A 19 2.38 1.50 -18.53
N THR A 20 3.13 2.53 -18.13
CA THR A 20 4.28 2.37 -17.25
C THR A 20 3.88 2.43 -15.78
N ARG A 21 4.81 2.05 -14.92
CA ARG A 21 4.62 2.06 -13.47
C ARG A 21 4.57 3.48 -12.93
N GLU A 22 5.42 4.33 -13.49
CA GLU A 22 5.51 5.75 -13.21
C GLU A 22 4.18 6.43 -13.61
N GLU A 23 3.65 6.12 -14.79
CA GLU A 23 2.34 6.59 -15.24
C GLU A 23 1.21 6.15 -14.29
N LEU A 24 1.24 4.89 -13.83
CA LEU A 24 0.28 4.40 -12.84
C LEU A 24 0.38 5.18 -11.52
N ALA A 25 1.60 5.38 -11.02
CA ALA A 25 1.85 6.11 -9.77
C ALA A 25 1.39 7.56 -9.87
N THR A 26 1.74 8.26 -10.96
CA THR A 26 1.31 9.64 -11.21
C THR A 26 -0.21 9.76 -11.23
N ARG A 27 -0.91 8.84 -11.92
CA ARG A 27 -2.39 8.84 -11.94
C ARG A 27 -3.00 8.67 -10.55
N VAL A 28 -2.40 7.84 -9.69
CA VAL A 28 -2.88 7.67 -8.31
C VAL A 28 -2.63 8.93 -7.48
N TRP A 29 -1.45 9.56 -7.62
CA TRP A 29 -1.12 10.81 -6.93
C TRP A 29 -2.05 11.96 -7.32
N GLU A 30 -2.26 12.19 -8.61
CA GLU A 30 -3.18 13.23 -9.10
C GLU A 30 -4.59 13.03 -8.52
N ARG A 31 -5.02 11.78 -8.41
CA ARG A 31 -6.31 11.44 -7.81
C ARG A 31 -6.33 11.69 -6.31
N LEU A 32 -5.26 11.35 -5.61
CA LEU A 32 -5.11 11.56 -4.18
C LEU A 32 -5.14 13.05 -3.85
N ASP A 33 -4.43 13.89 -4.60
CA ASP A 33 -4.41 15.35 -4.42
C ASP A 33 -5.80 15.99 -4.53
N VAL A 34 -6.65 15.49 -5.43
CA VAL A 34 -8.00 16.01 -5.63
C VAL A 34 -9.00 15.54 -4.58
N LEU A 35 -8.85 14.31 -4.08
CA LEU A 35 -9.85 13.65 -3.23
C LEU A 35 -9.50 13.68 -1.76
N GLU A 36 -8.22 13.61 -1.39
CA GLU A 36 -7.81 13.53 0.01
C GLU A 36 -8.27 14.73 0.85
N PRO A 37 -8.27 15.99 0.35
CA PRO A 37 -8.83 17.13 1.08
C PRO A 37 -10.34 17.00 1.40
N LYS A 38 -11.07 16.11 0.71
CA LYS A 38 -12.51 15.93 0.84
C LYS A 38 -12.89 14.64 1.57
N VAL A 39 -12.16 13.56 1.30
CA VAL A 39 -12.44 12.22 1.81
C VAL A 39 -11.68 11.95 3.12
N GLN A 40 -10.47 12.50 3.25
CA GLN A 40 -9.61 12.34 4.42
C GLN A 40 -9.39 10.85 4.77
N ALA A 41 -9.04 10.04 3.76
CA ALA A 41 -8.93 8.59 3.89
C ALA A 41 -7.58 8.15 4.50
N PHE A 42 -6.54 8.96 4.36
CA PHE A 42 -5.17 8.58 4.72
C PHE A 42 -4.63 9.43 5.88
N LEU A 43 -4.13 8.75 6.93
CA LEU A 43 -3.43 9.42 8.04
C LEU A 43 -1.95 9.68 7.72
N TYR A 44 -1.39 8.91 6.79
CA TYR A 44 -0.03 9.02 6.30
C TYR A 44 -0.01 8.55 4.84
N VAL A 45 0.56 9.38 3.98
CA VAL A 45 0.87 9.00 2.60
C VAL A 45 2.38 9.11 2.47
N ASP A 46 2.99 8.07 1.93
CA ASP A 46 4.44 7.98 1.85
C ASP A 46 4.97 8.74 0.62
N PRO A 47 5.75 9.84 0.81
CA PRO A 47 6.17 10.69 -0.30
C PRO A 47 7.16 10.01 -1.24
N GLU A 48 7.92 9.02 -0.75
CA GLU A 48 8.91 8.25 -1.52
C GLU A 48 8.31 7.00 -2.20
N ALA A 49 6.99 6.77 -2.07
CA ALA A 49 6.34 5.59 -2.63
C ALA A 49 6.41 5.54 -4.16
N ALA A 50 6.40 6.71 -4.81
CA ALA A 50 6.52 6.80 -6.27
C ALA A 50 7.89 6.34 -6.76
N ASP A 51 8.96 6.74 -6.07
CA ASP A 51 10.33 6.39 -6.45
C ASP A 51 10.58 4.87 -6.33
N ARG A 52 9.99 4.23 -5.32
CA ARG A 52 10.08 2.78 -5.10
C ARG A 52 9.25 1.94 -6.07
N ILE A 53 8.28 2.55 -6.76
CA ILE A 53 7.51 1.88 -7.81
C ILE A 53 8.35 1.67 -9.08
N ALA A 54 9.33 2.55 -9.32
CA ALA A 54 10.27 2.47 -10.45
C ALA A 54 11.38 1.41 -10.24
N ASP A 55 11.63 1.01 -8.99
CA ASP A 55 12.54 -0.11 -8.69
C ASP A 55 12.00 -1.43 -9.27
N PRO A 56 12.91 -2.36 -9.66
CA PRO A 56 12.49 -3.60 -10.29
C PRO A 56 11.49 -4.35 -9.40
N PRO A 57 10.33 -4.74 -9.95
CA PRO A 57 9.31 -5.44 -9.20
C PRO A 57 9.84 -6.69 -8.51
N GLY A 58 9.42 -6.93 -7.27
CA GLY A 58 9.43 -8.29 -6.73
C GLY A 58 8.57 -9.21 -7.62
N SER A 59 8.79 -10.53 -7.60
CA SER A 59 8.08 -11.49 -8.45
C SER A 59 6.63 -11.81 -8.01
N GLY A 60 6.01 -10.94 -7.21
CA GLY A 60 4.69 -11.18 -6.62
C GLY A 60 3.52 -10.86 -7.57
N PRO A 61 2.31 -11.40 -7.30
CA PRO A 61 1.14 -11.24 -8.16
C PRO A 61 0.57 -9.80 -8.22
N LEU A 62 0.93 -8.94 -7.26
CA LEU A 62 0.51 -7.53 -7.21
C LEU A 62 1.68 -6.58 -7.46
N SER A 63 2.72 -7.05 -8.13
CA SER A 63 3.95 -6.29 -8.23
C SER A 63 3.80 -5.04 -9.08
N GLY A 64 4.13 -3.88 -8.50
CA GLY A 64 3.94 -2.57 -9.13
C GLY A 64 2.53 -1.99 -8.98
N ILE A 65 1.63 -2.65 -8.24
CA ILE A 65 0.28 -2.14 -7.97
C ILE A 65 0.27 -1.33 -6.67
N PRO A 66 -0.21 -0.07 -6.68
CA PRO A 66 -0.34 0.76 -5.48
C PRO A 66 -1.46 0.24 -4.57
N VAL A 67 -1.21 0.25 -3.25
CA VAL A 67 -2.17 -0.23 -2.25
C VAL A 67 -2.26 0.72 -1.06
N GLY A 68 -3.48 0.93 -0.57
CA GLY A 68 -3.72 1.59 0.71
C GLY A 68 -3.72 0.56 1.84
N VAL A 69 -2.99 0.82 2.92
CA VAL A 69 -2.90 -0.07 4.08
C VAL A 69 -3.55 0.59 5.29
N LYS A 70 -4.42 -0.16 5.99
CA LYS A 70 -5.04 0.33 7.22
C LYS A 70 -3.98 0.54 8.30
N ASP A 71 -4.06 1.67 9.00
CA ASP A 71 -3.11 2.14 10.03
C ASP A 71 -2.89 1.19 11.22
N MET A 72 -3.82 0.28 11.49
CA MET A 72 -3.61 -0.77 12.50
C MET A 72 -2.56 -1.80 12.09
N ILE A 73 -2.33 -1.97 10.78
CA ILE A 73 -1.37 -2.92 10.21
C ILE A 73 0.04 -2.30 10.27
N ASP A 74 1.00 -3.08 10.78
CA ASP A 74 2.40 -2.66 10.80
C ASP A 74 2.97 -2.61 9.38
N VAL A 75 3.40 -1.41 8.95
CA VAL A 75 4.20 -1.22 7.74
C VAL A 75 5.57 -0.70 8.13
N ALA A 76 6.62 -1.46 7.83
CA ALA A 76 7.99 -1.08 8.16
C ALA A 76 8.35 0.27 7.54
N GLY A 77 8.92 1.18 8.35
CA GLY A 77 9.31 2.53 7.90
C GLY A 77 8.16 3.54 7.82
N SER A 78 6.90 3.12 7.98
CA SER A 78 5.76 4.06 8.01
C SER A 78 5.57 4.74 9.37
N ARG A 79 4.96 5.93 9.37
CA ARG A 79 4.56 6.61 10.61
C ARG A 79 3.25 6.01 11.14
N ARG A 80 3.28 5.45 12.36
CA ARG A 80 2.05 5.07 13.08
C ARG A 80 1.36 6.30 13.68
N PRO A 81 0.06 6.54 13.40
CA PRO A 81 -0.73 7.54 14.10
C PRO A 81 -0.87 7.19 15.59
N GLY A 82 -0.74 8.18 16.48
CA GLY A 82 -0.91 7.99 17.94
C GLY A 82 0.29 7.42 18.69
N VAL A 83 1.39 7.10 18.01
CA VAL A 83 2.69 6.77 18.62
C VAL A 83 3.66 7.91 18.29
N PRO A 84 4.42 8.46 19.26
CA PRO A 84 5.50 9.41 18.94
C PRO A 84 6.51 8.76 17.99
N ALA A 85 7.39 9.57 17.36
CA ALA A 85 8.45 9.16 16.43
C ALA A 85 9.03 7.76 16.72
N PRO A 86 9.41 6.95 15.71
CA PRO A 86 9.70 5.53 15.88
C PRO A 86 10.54 5.31 17.12
N ILE A 87 9.94 4.72 18.15
CA ILE A 87 10.67 4.45 19.38
C ILE A 87 11.82 3.52 18.97
N THR A 88 13.05 3.94 19.23
CA THR A 88 14.24 3.12 19.01
C THR A 88 14.01 1.75 19.67
N GLY A 89 13.80 0.70 18.87
CA GLY A 89 13.47 -0.64 19.35
C GLY A 89 12.07 -1.17 18.98
N CYS A 90 11.17 -0.36 18.40
CA CYS A 90 9.92 -0.87 17.82
C CYS A 90 10.22 -1.60 16.52
N ARG A 91 10.46 -2.90 16.60
CA ARG A 91 10.44 -3.77 15.42
C ARG A 91 8.98 -3.95 14.99
N PRO A 92 8.68 -4.07 13.67
CA PRO A 92 7.40 -4.57 13.22
C PRO A 92 7.08 -5.81 14.02
N ARG A 93 5.87 -5.88 14.61
CA ARG A 93 5.48 -7.05 15.39
C ARG A 93 5.64 -8.25 14.45
N THR A 94 6.39 -9.25 14.88
CA THR A 94 6.44 -10.56 14.19
C THR A 94 5.02 -10.96 13.82
N PRO A 95 4.81 -11.65 12.68
CA PRO A 95 3.47 -12.11 12.34
C PRO A 95 2.96 -12.89 13.54
N HIS A 96 1.94 -12.31 14.20
CA HIS A 96 1.04 -12.97 15.13
C HIS A 96 0.92 -14.44 14.76
N ALA A 97 1.63 -15.29 15.52
CA ALA A 97 1.23 -16.66 15.69
C ALA A 97 -0.15 -16.57 16.34
N TRP A 98 -1.20 -16.77 15.55
CA TRP A 98 -2.53 -16.94 16.10
C TRP A 98 -2.43 -18.13 17.07
N PRO A 99 -2.72 -17.97 18.37
CA PRO A 99 -2.80 -19.13 19.23
C PRO A 99 -3.87 -20.03 18.62
N SER A 100 -3.50 -21.26 18.27
CA SER A 100 -4.44 -22.28 17.82
C SER A 100 -5.55 -22.36 18.85
N PHE A 101 -6.71 -21.75 18.57
CA PHE A 101 -7.91 -22.01 19.36
C PHE A 101 -8.29 -23.45 19.04
N GLY A 102 -7.78 -24.38 19.85
CA GLY A 102 -8.28 -25.74 19.89
C GLY A 102 -9.79 -25.63 20.12
N LYS A 103 -10.58 -26.13 19.18
CA LYS A 103 -12.03 -26.27 19.40
C LYS A 103 -12.21 -27.11 20.67
N PRO A 104 -13.01 -26.67 21.65
CA PRO A 104 -13.28 -27.51 22.80
C PRO A 104 -13.91 -28.80 22.28
N GLY A 105 -13.33 -29.92 22.69
CA GLY A 105 -13.76 -31.27 22.33
C GLY A 105 -15.24 -31.47 22.61
N ARG A 106 -15.88 -32.24 21.74
CA ARG A 106 -17.24 -32.74 21.93
C ARG A 106 -17.21 -33.95 22.85
#